data_AF-A0A085N1X6-F1
#
_entry.id   AF-A0A085N1X6-F1
#
_cell.length_a   1.000
_cell.length_b   1.000
_cell.length_c   1.000
_cell.angle_alpha   90.00
_cell.angle_beta   90.00
_cell.angle_gamma   90.00
#
_symmetry.space_group_name_H-M   'P 1'
#
loop_
_entity.id
_entity.type
_entity.pdbx_description
1 polymer ?
#
loop_
_entity_poly.entity_id
_entity_poly.type
_entity_poly.pdbx_seq_one_letter_code
_entity_poly.pdbx_strand_id
1 'polypeptide(L)'
;MLRTKIENSHPDSSFAHFHCIIHQQNLCSKILKLDHVLSLVTKTVNYIRGRALNHRQFSQLLEDTDNQFTDVPFYTEVRWLSCHKMLKRFYLLRQEIVTFLEMKGQNTDEIRDENWLQDLAFAVDITARLTDLNLKLQGKNKLITQLYGDVKCFITKISLWKSQFSNENLVRFPKCKELKDTASTQSVLSFANHLELLSKEFQDRFRDFSSFERQFALFSAPFTYDVTKAEESLQMELLEMQSDSTLRARSLEVGKVCLKDYGNVRFYICV
;
A
#
# COMPACT_ATOMS: atom_id res chain seq x y z
N MET A 1 -27.79 3.00 -2.17
CA MET A 1 -28.71 1.85 -2.21
C MET A 1 -28.56 0.93 -0.99
N LEU A 2 -27.35 0.45 -0.65
CA LEU A 2 -27.16 -0.42 0.53
C LEU A 2 -27.32 0.33 1.86
N ARG A 3 -26.71 1.52 1.96
CA ARG A 3 -26.81 2.42 3.13
C ARG A 3 -28.25 2.69 3.55
N THR A 4 -29.06 3.21 2.63
CA THR A 4 -30.47 3.52 2.84
C THR A 4 -31.28 2.29 3.24
N LYS A 5 -30.93 1.10 2.74
CA LYS A 5 -31.59 -0.15 3.14
C LYS A 5 -31.26 -0.52 4.59
N ILE A 6 -30.00 -0.37 5.01
CA ILE A 6 -29.55 -0.67 6.39
C ILE A 6 -30.19 0.31 7.38
N GLU A 7 -30.13 1.61 7.09
CA GLU A 7 -30.73 2.68 7.91
C GLU A 7 -32.25 2.48 8.05
N ASN A 8 -32.96 2.11 6.97
CA ASN A 8 -34.40 1.82 7.01
C ASN A 8 -34.75 0.54 7.79
N SER A 9 -33.88 -0.46 7.82
CA SER A 9 -34.12 -1.70 8.56
C SER A 9 -33.84 -1.60 10.06
N HIS A 10 -33.03 -0.61 10.47
CA HIS A 10 -32.62 -0.40 11.85
C HIS A 10 -32.59 1.11 12.17
N PRO A 11 -33.76 1.77 12.23
CA PRO A 11 -33.86 3.23 12.33
C PRO A 11 -33.27 3.79 13.64
N ASP A 12 -33.23 2.99 14.71
CA ASP A 12 -32.67 3.39 16.00
C ASP A 12 -31.16 3.08 16.13
N SER A 13 -30.54 2.53 15.08
CA SER A 13 -29.11 2.16 15.09
C SER A 13 -28.27 3.13 14.27
N SER A 14 -27.23 3.67 14.89
CA SER A 14 -26.20 4.46 14.21
C SER A 14 -25.12 3.53 13.65
N PHE A 15 -24.91 3.55 12.33
CA PHE A 15 -23.87 2.75 11.68
C PHE A 15 -22.68 3.63 11.29
N ALA A 16 -21.48 3.19 11.66
CA ALA A 16 -20.26 3.81 11.16
C ALA A 16 -20.07 3.49 9.67
N HIS A 17 -19.83 4.51 8.86
CA HIS A 17 -19.57 4.37 7.43
C HIS A 17 -18.11 4.66 7.15
N PHE A 18 -17.44 3.68 6.56
CA PHE A 18 -16.06 3.82 6.11
C PHE A 18 -15.99 3.61 4.61
N HIS A 19 -15.07 4.33 3.98
CA HIS A 19 -14.67 3.98 2.62
C HIS A 19 -13.91 2.65 2.62
N CYS A 20 -13.96 1.93 1.49
CA CYS A 20 -13.18 0.71 1.33
C CYS A 20 -11.68 1.01 1.50
N ILE A 21 -11.05 0.36 2.48
CA ILE A 21 -9.65 0.59 2.87
C ILE A 21 -8.70 0.35 1.69
N ILE A 22 -8.93 -0.70 0.91
CA ILE A 22 -8.11 -1.04 -0.27
C ILE A 22 -8.24 0.07 -1.32
N HIS A 23 -9.44 0.59 -1.52
CA HIS A 23 -9.67 1.68 -2.45
C HIS A 23 -8.97 2.97 -1.99
N GLN A 24 -9.10 3.35 -0.72
CA GLN A 24 -8.42 4.53 -0.17
C GLN A 24 -6.90 4.39 -0.25
N GLN A 25 -6.35 3.21 0.05
CA GLN A 25 -4.92 2.94 -0.08
C GLN A 25 -4.43 3.10 -1.54
N ASN A 26 -5.21 2.62 -2.53
CA ASN A 26 -4.88 2.82 -3.95
C ASN A 26 -4.97 4.29 -4.38
N LEU A 27 -5.86 5.09 -3.79
CA LEU A 27 -5.91 6.53 -4.06
C LEU A 27 -4.69 7.25 -3.48
N CYS A 28 -4.17 6.81 -2.32
CA CYS A 28 -2.97 7.40 -1.72
C CYS A 28 -1.76 7.34 -2.66
N SER A 29 -1.61 6.30 -3.47
CA SER A 29 -0.44 6.17 -4.36
C SER A 29 -0.40 7.22 -5.47
N LYS A 30 -1.54 7.81 -5.85
CA LYS A 30 -1.64 8.80 -6.92
C LYS A 30 -0.93 10.11 -6.59
N ILE A 31 -0.68 10.41 -5.30
CA ILE A 31 0.02 11.63 -4.88
C ILE A 31 1.50 11.65 -5.26
N LEU A 32 2.09 10.47 -5.55
CA LEU A 32 3.51 10.34 -5.87
C LEU A 32 3.89 10.89 -7.25
N LYS A 33 2.91 11.25 -8.10
CA LYS A 33 3.12 11.86 -9.42
C LYS A 33 4.19 11.16 -10.27
N LEU A 34 4.17 9.83 -10.31
CA LEU A 34 5.12 9.01 -11.07
C LEU A 34 4.72 8.87 -12.56
N ASP A 35 3.90 9.78 -13.07
CA ASP A 35 3.28 9.67 -14.40
C ASP A 35 4.33 9.70 -15.53
N HIS A 36 5.42 10.45 -15.37
CA HIS A 36 6.49 10.48 -16.37
C HIS A 36 7.20 9.12 -16.49
N VAL A 37 7.53 8.49 -15.36
CA VAL A 37 8.11 7.14 -15.33
C VAL A 37 7.12 6.13 -15.90
N LEU A 38 5.86 6.15 -15.43
CA LEU A 38 4.85 5.19 -15.83
C LEU A 38 4.50 5.31 -17.31
N SER A 39 4.43 6.54 -17.84
CA SER A 39 4.16 6.80 -19.25
C SER A 39 5.25 6.21 -20.14
N LEU A 40 6.53 6.50 -19.85
CA LEU A 40 7.65 5.99 -20.65
C LEU A 40 7.75 4.47 -20.57
N VAL A 41 7.68 3.89 -19.37
CA VAL A 41 7.72 2.44 -19.17
C VAL A 41 6.57 1.77 -19.93
N THR A 42 5.35 2.27 -19.78
CA THR A 42 4.16 1.70 -20.43
C THR A 42 4.26 1.78 -21.95
N LYS A 43 4.71 2.92 -22.49
CA LYS A 43 4.93 3.12 -23.94
C LYS A 43 5.97 2.11 -24.47
N THR A 44 7.09 1.95 -23.77
CA THR A 44 8.15 1.01 -24.17
C THR A 44 7.68 -0.44 -24.08
N VAL A 45 7.01 -0.82 -23.01
CA VAL A 45 6.43 -2.18 -22.85
C VAL A 45 5.40 -2.45 -23.94
N ASN A 46 4.52 -1.48 -24.24
CA ASN A 46 3.54 -1.60 -25.32
C ASN A 46 4.21 -1.72 -26.69
N TYR A 47 5.33 -1.05 -26.93
CA TYR A 47 6.09 -1.20 -28.17
C TYR A 47 6.69 -2.61 -28.33
N ILE A 48 7.27 -3.15 -27.25
CA ILE A 48 7.85 -4.49 -27.24
C ILE A 48 6.75 -5.55 -27.40
N ARG A 49 5.70 -5.47 -26.57
CA ARG A 49 4.66 -6.51 -26.47
C ARG A 49 3.52 -6.36 -27.46
N GLY A 50 3.25 -5.15 -27.93
CA GLY A 50 2.09 -4.85 -28.77
C GLY A 50 2.19 -5.44 -30.19
N ARG A 51 3.39 -5.86 -30.61
CA ARG A 51 3.61 -6.53 -31.90
C ARG A 51 4.27 -7.89 -31.67
N ALA A 52 3.67 -8.95 -32.25
CA ALA A 52 4.17 -10.33 -32.10
C ALA A 52 5.65 -10.49 -32.53
N LEU A 53 6.06 -9.82 -33.61
CA LEU A 53 7.44 -9.85 -34.07
C LEU A 53 8.40 -9.22 -33.06
N ASN A 54 8.06 -8.04 -32.52
CA ASN A 54 8.89 -7.36 -31.52
C ASN A 54 9.02 -8.21 -30.27
N HIS A 55 7.91 -8.77 -29.78
CA HIS A 55 7.89 -9.62 -28.60
C HIS A 55 8.77 -10.87 -28.79
N ARG A 56 8.66 -11.55 -29.93
CA ARG A 56 9.51 -12.72 -30.25
C ARG A 56 10.99 -12.35 -30.32
N GLN A 57 11.33 -11.24 -30.97
CA GLN A 57 12.72 -10.80 -31.12
C GLN A 57 13.32 -10.33 -29.79
N PHE A 58 12.52 -9.67 -28.95
CA PHE A 58 12.95 -9.31 -27.60
C PHE A 58 13.16 -10.55 -26.72
N SER A 59 12.25 -11.54 -26.80
CA SER A 59 12.41 -12.82 -26.09
C SER A 59 13.69 -13.53 -26.53
N GLN A 60 13.97 -13.56 -27.85
CA GLN A 60 15.21 -14.12 -28.38
C GLN A 60 16.44 -13.38 -27.85
N LEU A 61 16.42 -12.04 -27.81
CA LEU A 61 17.52 -11.25 -27.24
C LEU A 61 17.79 -11.61 -25.77
N LEU A 62 16.74 -11.85 -24.98
CA LEU A 62 16.88 -12.27 -23.59
C LEU A 62 17.47 -13.69 -23.46
N GLU A 63 17.07 -14.61 -24.33
CA GLU A 63 17.65 -15.95 -24.41
C GLU A 63 19.14 -15.90 -24.81
N ASP A 64 19.48 -15.09 -25.81
CA ASP A 64 20.84 -14.95 -26.33
C ASP A 64 21.80 -14.31 -25.29
N THR A 65 21.26 -13.58 -24.33
CA THR A 65 22.01 -12.95 -23.22
C THR A 65 22.01 -13.80 -21.94
N ASP A 66 21.50 -15.03 -22.00
CA ASP A 66 21.33 -15.95 -20.86
C ASP A 66 20.61 -15.27 -19.67
N ASN A 67 19.60 -14.45 -19.98
CA ASN A 67 18.87 -13.71 -18.96
C ASN A 67 17.88 -14.64 -18.23
N GLN A 68 17.80 -14.52 -16.91
CA GLN A 68 16.84 -15.27 -16.09
C GLN A 68 15.36 -14.98 -16.43
N PHE A 69 15.10 -13.91 -17.17
CA PHE A 69 13.77 -13.51 -17.59
C PHE A 69 13.58 -13.78 -19.06
N THR A 70 12.40 -14.28 -19.42
CA THR A 70 12.03 -14.52 -20.82
C THR A 70 11.27 -13.36 -21.45
N ASP A 71 10.76 -12.41 -20.65
CA ASP A 71 9.89 -11.31 -21.11
C ASP A 71 9.70 -10.22 -20.02
N VAL A 72 9.11 -9.08 -20.42
CA VAL A 72 8.60 -7.99 -19.56
C VAL A 72 7.09 -8.08 -19.44
N PRO A 73 6.43 -8.06 -18.27
CA PRO A 73 4.97 -8.25 -18.16
C PRO A 73 4.19 -7.06 -18.74
N PHE A 74 3.04 -7.36 -19.35
CA PHE A 74 2.07 -6.34 -19.79
C PHE A 74 1.39 -5.68 -18.59
N TYR A 75 1.09 -4.39 -18.71
CA TYR A 75 0.38 -3.61 -17.69
C TYR A 75 -0.87 -2.97 -18.27
N THR A 76 -1.95 -2.97 -17.47
CA THR A 76 -3.12 -2.12 -17.71
C THR A 76 -3.38 -1.33 -16.44
N GLU A 77 -3.76 -0.07 -16.60
CA GLU A 77 -4.01 0.87 -15.49
C GLU A 77 -5.04 0.35 -14.46
N VAL A 78 -5.96 -0.50 -14.92
CA VAL A 78 -7.00 -1.12 -14.09
C VAL A 78 -6.42 -2.07 -13.03
N ARG A 79 -5.17 -2.54 -13.19
CA ARG A 79 -4.52 -3.51 -12.29
C ARG A 79 -3.27 -2.92 -11.64
N TRP A 80 -3.45 -1.96 -10.73
CA TRP A 80 -2.35 -1.33 -9.98
C TRP A 80 -1.32 -2.32 -9.37
N LEU A 81 -1.76 -3.47 -8.84
CA LEU A 81 -0.83 -4.50 -8.31
C LEU A 81 0.15 -5.05 -9.36
N SER A 82 -0.22 -5.01 -10.64
CA SER A 82 0.68 -5.39 -11.74
C SER A 82 1.67 -4.30 -12.12
N CYS A 83 1.43 -3.04 -11.70
CA CYS A 83 2.34 -1.92 -11.93
C CYS A 83 3.73 -2.18 -11.35
N HIS A 84 3.80 -2.59 -10.07
CA HIS A 84 5.08 -2.91 -9.43
C HIS A 84 5.85 -4.01 -10.18
N LYS A 85 5.15 -5.08 -10.61
CA LYS A 85 5.78 -6.18 -11.35
C LYS A 85 6.38 -5.71 -12.68
N MET A 86 5.65 -4.85 -13.40
CA MET A 86 6.14 -4.24 -14.64
C MET A 86 7.36 -3.35 -14.38
N LEU A 87 7.24 -2.39 -13.47
CA LEU A 87 8.34 -1.48 -13.14
C LEU A 87 9.60 -2.24 -12.73
N LYS A 88 9.44 -3.23 -11.83
CA LYS A 88 10.57 -4.05 -11.36
C LYS A 88 11.22 -4.81 -12.52
N ARG A 89 10.44 -5.41 -13.40
CA ARG A 89 10.98 -6.17 -14.54
C ARG A 89 11.66 -5.24 -15.55
N PHE A 90 11.05 -4.10 -15.84
CA PHE A 90 11.62 -3.06 -16.70
C PHE A 90 12.98 -2.59 -16.17
N TYR A 91 13.07 -2.26 -14.88
CA TYR A 91 14.32 -1.84 -14.25
C TYR A 91 15.42 -2.90 -14.35
N LEU A 92 15.08 -4.18 -14.15
CA LEU A 92 16.04 -5.28 -14.22
C LEU A 92 16.51 -5.58 -15.65
N LEU A 93 15.64 -5.35 -16.65
CA LEU A 93 15.93 -5.57 -18.08
C LEU A 93 16.32 -4.28 -18.82
N ARG A 94 16.68 -3.22 -18.09
CA ARG A 94 16.86 -1.88 -18.68
C ARG A 94 17.92 -1.87 -19.78
N GLN A 95 19.00 -2.64 -19.64
CA GLN A 95 20.07 -2.67 -20.64
C GLN A 95 19.61 -3.40 -21.91
N GLU A 96 18.97 -4.54 -21.76
CA GLU A 96 18.43 -5.34 -22.86
C GLU A 96 17.31 -4.58 -23.59
N ILE A 97 16.47 -3.84 -22.86
CA ILE A 97 15.45 -2.96 -23.43
C ILE A 97 16.10 -1.87 -24.28
N VAL A 98 17.15 -1.21 -23.76
CA VAL A 98 17.88 -0.18 -24.49
C VAL A 98 18.53 -0.73 -25.76
N THR A 99 19.23 -1.88 -25.65
CA THR A 99 19.81 -2.56 -26.81
C THR A 99 18.76 -2.91 -27.85
N PHE A 100 17.63 -3.47 -27.43
CA PHE A 100 16.52 -3.81 -28.33
C PHE A 100 15.97 -2.58 -29.05
N LEU A 101 15.74 -1.48 -28.33
CA LEU A 101 15.23 -0.24 -28.89
C LEU A 101 16.19 0.37 -29.91
N GLU A 102 17.50 0.34 -29.64
CA GLU A 102 18.55 0.80 -30.58
C GLU A 102 18.59 -0.05 -31.85
N MET A 103 18.48 -1.38 -31.73
CA MET A 103 18.34 -2.28 -32.89
C MET A 103 17.10 -1.96 -33.74
N LYS A 104 16.08 -1.34 -33.13
CA LYS A 104 14.85 -0.88 -33.80
C LYS A 104 14.89 0.58 -34.24
N GLY A 105 16.03 1.25 -34.11
CA GLY A 105 16.19 2.68 -34.41
C GLY A 105 15.28 3.58 -33.58
N GLN A 106 14.90 3.17 -32.38
CA GLN A 106 14.15 3.99 -31.43
C GLN A 106 15.10 4.85 -30.60
N ASN A 107 14.65 6.04 -30.20
CA ASN A 107 15.39 6.89 -29.27
C ASN A 107 15.40 6.28 -27.87
N THR A 108 16.57 6.26 -27.23
CA THR A 108 16.79 5.70 -25.88
C THR A 108 17.33 6.73 -24.88
N ASP A 109 17.44 7.99 -25.27
CA ASP A 109 18.09 9.04 -24.47
C ASP A 109 17.41 9.20 -23.11
N GLU A 110 16.07 9.22 -23.09
CA GLU A 110 15.28 9.38 -21.86
C GLU A 110 15.44 8.18 -20.90
N ILE A 111 15.59 6.95 -21.42
CA ILE A 111 15.78 5.74 -20.58
C ILE A 111 17.21 5.71 -19.99
N ARG A 112 18.16 6.37 -20.67
CA ARG A 112 19.56 6.50 -20.24
C ARG A 112 19.80 7.70 -19.33
N ASP A 113 18.84 8.62 -19.20
CA ASP A 113 18.94 9.79 -18.33
C ASP A 113 19.06 9.36 -16.85
N GLU A 114 20.09 9.88 -16.16
CA GLU A 114 20.39 9.48 -14.79
C GLU A 114 19.32 9.91 -13.79
N ASN A 115 18.68 11.07 -14.00
CA ASN A 115 17.60 11.55 -13.14
C ASN A 115 16.35 10.68 -13.30
N TRP A 116 16.00 10.36 -14.55
CA TRP A 116 14.89 9.46 -14.83
C TRP A 116 15.13 8.05 -14.27
N LEU A 117 16.36 7.54 -14.34
CA LEU A 117 16.72 6.25 -13.72
C LEU A 117 16.57 6.26 -12.20
N GLN A 118 16.87 7.38 -11.54
CA GLN A 118 16.63 7.54 -10.10
C GLN A 118 15.14 7.54 -9.77
N ASP A 119 14.34 8.25 -10.56
CA ASP A 119 12.88 8.24 -10.41
C ASP A 119 12.29 6.85 -10.66
N LEU A 120 12.78 6.12 -11.65
CA LEU A 120 12.41 4.72 -11.88
C LEU A 120 12.78 3.84 -10.68
N ALA A 121 14.00 3.98 -10.15
CA ALA A 121 14.43 3.22 -8.98
C ALA A 121 13.53 3.49 -7.76
N PHE A 122 13.22 4.75 -7.50
CA PHE A 122 12.27 5.14 -6.45
C PHE A 122 10.89 4.55 -6.71
N ALA A 123 10.37 4.65 -7.93
CA ALA A 123 9.09 4.09 -8.33
C ALA A 123 9.02 2.58 -8.08
N VAL A 124 10.06 1.82 -8.43
CA VAL A 124 10.13 0.37 -8.19
C VAL A 124 10.03 0.06 -6.69
N ASP A 125 10.80 0.74 -5.86
CA ASP A 125 10.86 0.47 -4.43
C ASP A 125 9.59 0.91 -3.69
N ILE A 126 9.07 2.11 -3.97
CA ILE A 126 7.86 2.61 -3.30
C ILE A 126 6.62 1.82 -3.70
N THR A 127 6.50 1.45 -4.99
CA THR A 127 5.37 0.62 -5.46
C THR A 127 5.42 -0.78 -4.89
N ALA A 128 6.61 -1.34 -4.60
CA ALA A 128 6.75 -2.61 -3.90
C ALA A 128 6.08 -2.53 -2.52
N ARG A 129 6.36 -1.46 -1.76
CA ARG A 129 5.83 -1.28 -0.41
C ARG A 129 4.33 -1.02 -0.39
N LEU A 130 3.84 -0.25 -1.35
CA LEU A 130 2.40 -0.05 -1.52
C LEU A 130 1.70 -1.36 -1.89
N THR A 131 2.34 -2.19 -2.73
CA THR A 131 1.84 -3.53 -3.10
C THR A 131 1.80 -4.45 -1.88
N ASP A 132 2.84 -4.47 -1.05
CA ASP A 132 2.90 -5.26 0.19
C ASP A 132 1.76 -4.89 1.15
N LEU A 133 1.53 -3.58 1.35
CA LEU A 133 0.40 -3.11 2.15
C LEU A 133 -0.93 -3.57 1.54
N ASN A 134 -1.12 -3.37 0.24
CA ASN A 134 -2.36 -3.75 -0.43
C ASN A 134 -2.67 -5.24 -0.30
N LEU A 135 -1.69 -6.11 -0.56
CA LEU A 135 -1.83 -7.56 -0.37
C LEU A 135 -2.13 -7.92 1.09
N LYS A 136 -1.51 -7.23 2.04
CA LYS A 136 -1.80 -7.39 3.45
C LYS A 136 -3.26 -7.03 3.75
N LEU A 137 -3.77 -5.92 3.21
CA LEU A 137 -5.15 -5.46 3.40
C LEU A 137 -6.20 -6.38 2.73
N GLN A 138 -5.84 -7.07 1.65
CA GLN A 138 -6.69 -8.07 0.97
C GLN A 138 -6.80 -9.42 1.71
N GLY A 139 -6.08 -9.60 2.82
CA GLY A 139 -6.13 -10.84 3.59
C GLY A 139 -7.55 -11.17 4.07
N LYS A 140 -7.91 -12.47 4.01
CA LYS A 140 -9.20 -12.95 4.51
C LYS A 140 -9.25 -12.91 6.04
N ASN A 141 -10.47 -12.86 6.59
CA ASN A 141 -10.74 -12.94 8.03
C ASN A 141 -10.07 -11.84 8.86
N LYS A 142 -9.96 -10.63 8.30
CA LYS A 142 -9.42 -9.46 9.00
C LYS A 142 -10.52 -8.58 9.56
N LEU A 143 -10.37 -8.19 10.81
CA LEU A 143 -11.21 -7.19 11.46
C LEU A 143 -10.81 -5.79 10.98
N ILE A 144 -11.78 -4.87 10.97
CA ILE A 144 -11.53 -3.47 10.59
C ILE A 144 -10.43 -2.81 11.44
N THR A 145 -10.35 -3.17 12.73
CA THR A 145 -9.30 -2.68 13.64
C THR A 145 -7.91 -3.19 13.27
N GLN A 146 -7.81 -4.43 12.77
CA GLN A 146 -6.55 -4.99 12.28
C GLN A 146 -6.13 -4.35 10.96
N LEU A 147 -7.08 -4.14 10.04
CA LEU A 147 -6.82 -3.46 8.77
C LEU A 147 -6.34 -2.02 8.99
N TYR A 148 -7.01 -1.27 9.87
CA TYR A 148 -6.59 0.08 10.22
C TYR A 148 -5.24 0.09 10.97
N GLY A 149 -4.99 -0.89 11.84
CA GLY A 149 -3.67 -1.09 12.46
C GLY A 149 -2.56 -1.31 11.43
N ASP A 150 -2.83 -2.06 10.36
CA ASP A 150 -1.90 -2.26 9.24
C ASP A 150 -1.62 -0.94 8.50
N VAL A 151 -2.65 -0.10 8.29
CA VAL A 151 -2.49 1.25 7.71
C VAL A 151 -1.68 2.16 8.62
N LYS A 152 -1.98 2.22 9.92
CA LYS A 152 -1.20 3.01 10.89
C LYS A 152 0.27 2.61 10.92
N CYS A 153 0.54 1.30 10.95
CA CYS A 153 1.89 0.77 10.88
C CYS A 153 2.60 1.24 9.60
N PHE A 154 1.89 1.26 8.47
CA PHE A 154 2.45 1.76 7.21
C PHE A 154 2.75 3.26 7.25
N ILE A 155 1.87 4.09 7.81
CA ILE A 155 2.11 5.53 8.01
C ILE A 155 3.39 5.75 8.82
N THR A 156 3.56 5.04 9.94
CA THR A 156 4.78 5.12 10.76
C THR A 156 6.02 4.66 9.99
N LYS A 157 5.90 3.61 9.15
CA LYS A 157 6.99 3.18 8.26
C LYS A 157 7.38 4.26 7.27
N ILE A 158 6.42 4.97 6.67
CA ILE A 158 6.70 6.09 5.77
C ILE A 158 7.48 7.19 6.50
N SER A 159 7.06 7.55 7.73
CA SER A 159 7.79 8.55 8.53
C SER A 159 9.23 8.11 8.83
N LEU A 160 9.43 6.84 9.15
CA LEU A 160 10.78 6.27 9.33
C LEU A 160 11.59 6.34 8.03
N TRP A 161 11.00 5.94 6.90
CA TRP A 161 11.67 5.99 5.60
C TRP A 161 12.07 7.41 5.23
N LYS A 162 11.20 8.41 5.45
CA LYS A 162 11.53 9.83 5.26
C LYS A 162 12.80 10.21 6.03
N SER A 163 12.85 9.91 7.33
CA SER A 163 14.03 10.19 8.16
C SER A 163 15.27 9.43 7.66
N GLN A 164 15.11 8.19 7.21
CA GLN A 164 16.19 7.41 6.62
C GLN A 164 16.72 8.02 5.32
N PHE A 165 15.86 8.52 4.44
CA PHE A 165 16.28 9.27 3.24
C PHE A 165 17.05 10.53 3.59
N SER A 166 16.59 11.32 4.57
CA SER A 166 17.31 12.52 5.05
C SER A 166 18.70 12.22 5.61
N ASN A 167 18.93 10.99 6.10
CA ASN A 167 20.21 10.51 6.62
C ASN A 167 20.96 9.62 5.60
N GLU A 168 20.55 9.64 4.32
CA GLU A 168 21.11 8.81 3.23
C GLU A 168 21.13 7.29 3.49
N ASN A 169 20.28 6.81 4.39
CA ASN A 169 20.13 5.41 4.71
C ASN A 169 19.08 4.76 3.79
N LEU A 170 19.55 4.19 2.67
CA LEU A 170 18.68 3.58 1.66
C LEU A 170 18.49 2.07 1.83
N VAL A 171 18.71 1.50 3.01
CA VAL A 171 18.61 0.02 3.23
C VAL A 171 17.23 -0.54 2.84
N ARG A 172 16.18 0.26 3.01
CA ARG A 172 14.81 -0.13 2.63
C ARG A 172 14.46 0.22 1.19
N PHE A 173 15.34 0.86 0.44
CA PHE A 173 15.15 1.24 -0.95
C PHE A 173 16.35 0.75 -1.76
N PRO A 174 16.46 -0.58 -1.98
CA PRO A 174 17.63 -1.20 -2.58
C PRO A 174 17.91 -0.69 -4.01
N LYS A 175 16.89 -0.34 -4.79
CA LYS A 175 17.10 0.19 -6.15
C LYS A 175 17.60 1.62 -6.11
N CYS A 176 17.06 2.44 -5.21
CA CYS A 176 17.65 3.75 -4.95
C CYS A 176 19.10 3.63 -4.44
N LYS A 177 19.39 2.64 -3.59
CA LYS A 177 20.74 2.40 -3.07
C LYS A 177 21.73 2.01 -4.17
N GLU A 178 21.31 1.20 -5.15
CA GLU A 178 22.13 0.82 -6.31
C GLU A 178 22.58 2.04 -7.13
N LEU A 179 21.77 3.09 -7.18
CA LEU A 179 22.05 4.33 -7.94
C LEU A 179 22.51 5.48 -7.03
N LYS A 180 22.96 5.20 -5.80
CA LYS A 180 23.34 6.26 -4.86
C LYS A 180 24.48 7.13 -5.39
N ASP A 181 25.48 6.52 -6.01
CA ASP A 181 26.70 7.23 -6.43
C ASP A 181 26.48 8.17 -7.62
N THR A 182 25.40 7.96 -8.38
CA THR A 182 24.95 8.88 -9.45
C THR A 182 23.86 9.84 -8.96
N ALA A 183 23.34 9.66 -7.74
CA ALA A 183 22.29 10.48 -7.17
C ALA A 183 22.81 11.83 -6.70
N SER A 184 22.21 12.90 -7.21
CA SER A 184 22.38 14.21 -6.61
C SER A 184 21.73 14.24 -5.23
N THR A 185 22.30 15.02 -4.29
CA THR A 185 21.68 15.28 -2.98
C THR A 185 20.26 15.84 -3.13
N GLN A 186 19.99 16.58 -4.22
CA GLN A 186 18.68 17.13 -4.55
C GLN A 186 17.63 16.03 -4.83
N SER A 187 18.01 14.94 -5.50
CA SER A 187 17.13 13.80 -5.78
C SER A 187 16.70 13.08 -4.50
N VAL A 188 17.64 12.87 -3.58
CA VAL A 188 17.37 12.23 -2.27
C VAL A 188 16.39 13.07 -1.43
N LEU A 189 16.57 14.39 -1.41
CA LEU A 189 15.64 15.31 -0.73
C LEU A 189 14.26 15.33 -1.41
N SER A 190 14.21 15.24 -2.74
CA SER A 190 12.95 15.13 -3.49
C SER A 190 12.16 13.88 -3.09
N PHE A 191 12.81 12.72 -2.96
CA PHE A 191 12.16 11.47 -2.53
C PHE A 191 11.65 11.54 -1.09
N ALA A 192 12.39 12.19 -0.19
CA ALA A 192 11.91 12.43 1.18
C ALA A 192 10.63 13.28 1.20
N ASN A 193 10.54 14.29 0.32
CA ASN A 193 9.32 15.11 0.16
C ASN A 193 8.16 14.28 -0.40
N HIS A 194 8.39 13.41 -1.38
CA HIS A 194 7.36 12.50 -1.87
C HIS A 194 6.82 11.57 -0.78
N LEU A 195 7.70 11.06 0.10
CA LEU A 195 7.28 10.26 1.26
C LEU A 195 6.47 11.09 2.26
N GLU A 196 6.82 12.36 2.48
CA GLU A 196 6.01 13.24 3.32
C GLU A 196 4.61 13.46 2.76
N LEU A 197 4.50 13.75 1.47
CA LEU A 197 3.21 13.92 0.79
C LEU A 197 2.38 12.64 0.87
N LEU A 198 2.99 11.48 0.65
CA LEU A 198 2.32 10.19 0.79
C LEU A 198 1.81 9.97 2.21
N SER A 199 2.62 10.27 3.23
CA SER A 199 2.22 10.15 4.63
C SER A 199 1.01 11.02 4.95
N LYS A 200 1.00 12.27 4.48
CA LYS A 200 -0.13 13.20 4.68
C LYS A 200 -1.39 12.69 3.98
N GLU A 201 -1.28 12.23 2.75
CA GLU A 201 -2.43 11.68 2.00
C GLU A 201 -3.06 10.47 2.72
N PHE A 202 -2.24 9.58 3.29
CA PHE A 202 -2.76 8.49 4.13
C PHE A 202 -3.45 9.00 5.40
N GLN A 203 -2.88 10.00 6.08
CA GLN A 203 -3.50 10.56 7.28
C GLN A 203 -4.85 11.22 6.98
N ASP A 204 -4.94 11.95 5.86
CA ASP A 204 -6.15 12.64 5.45
C ASP A 204 -7.24 11.67 5.00
N ARG A 205 -6.90 10.67 4.17
CA ARG A 205 -7.86 9.70 3.65
C ARG A 205 -8.41 8.72 4.69
N PHE A 206 -7.65 8.49 5.76
CA PHE A 206 -8.05 7.60 6.85
C PHE A 206 -8.44 8.37 8.12
N ARG A 207 -8.76 9.67 8.00
CA ARG A 207 -9.18 10.52 9.12
C ARG A 207 -10.47 10.03 9.79
N ASP A 208 -11.38 9.46 9.02
CA ASP A 208 -12.57 8.78 9.50
C ASP A 208 -12.21 7.58 10.40
N PHE A 209 -11.24 6.75 10.02
CA PHE A 209 -10.78 5.68 10.90
C PHE A 209 -10.10 6.21 12.18
N SER A 210 -9.36 7.32 12.06
CA SER A 210 -8.71 7.96 13.20
C SER A 210 -9.70 8.48 14.25
N SER A 211 -10.91 8.91 13.84
CA SER A 211 -11.94 9.33 14.80
C SER A 211 -12.54 8.18 15.61
N PHE A 212 -12.40 6.93 15.12
CA PHE A 212 -12.85 5.71 15.80
C PHE A 212 -11.75 5.03 16.62
N GLU A 213 -10.59 5.66 16.83
CA GLU A 213 -9.46 5.02 17.51
C GLU A 213 -9.80 4.50 18.91
N ARG A 214 -10.61 5.24 19.69
CA ARG A 214 -11.01 4.81 21.03
C ARG A 214 -11.90 3.58 20.98
N GLN A 215 -12.87 3.56 20.09
CA GLN A 215 -13.79 2.44 19.87
C GLN A 215 -13.02 1.21 19.38
N PHE A 216 -12.07 1.39 18.46
CA PHE A 216 -11.21 0.31 17.97
C PHE A 216 -10.30 -0.23 19.07
N ALA A 217 -9.75 0.63 19.93
CA ALA A 217 -8.91 0.22 21.04
C ALA A 217 -9.71 -0.56 22.10
N LEU A 218 -10.88 -0.06 22.48
CA LEU A 218 -11.82 -0.74 23.38
C LEU A 218 -12.19 -2.13 22.83
N PHE A 219 -12.63 -2.19 21.57
CA PHE A 219 -12.99 -3.45 20.92
C PHE A 219 -11.82 -4.42 20.81
N SER A 220 -10.60 -3.92 20.56
CA SER A 220 -9.42 -4.76 20.35
C SER A 220 -8.81 -5.31 21.63
N ALA A 221 -9.06 -4.66 22.77
CA ALA A 221 -8.47 -5.00 24.06
C ALA A 221 -9.41 -4.66 25.24
N PRO A 222 -10.64 -5.20 25.26
CA PRO A 222 -11.68 -4.76 26.20
C PRO A 222 -11.33 -5.02 27.67
N PHE A 223 -10.57 -6.08 27.97
CA PHE A 223 -10.16 -6.44 29.33
C PHE A 223 -9.01 -5.59 29.91
N THR A 224 -8.33 -4.82 29.06
CA THR A 224 -7.20 -3.96 29.46
C THR A 224 -7.40 -2.51 29.04
N TYR A 225 -8.60 -2.18 28.54
CA TYR A 225 -8.92 -0.83 28.11
C TYR A 225 -9.12 0.06 29.34
N ASP A 226 -8.60 1.27 29.26
CA ASP A 226 -8.75 2.29 30.30
C ASP A 226 -10.20 2.76 30.36
N VAL A 227 -10.92 2.35 31.40
CA VAL A 227 -12.36 2.66 31.60
C VAL A 227 -12.63 4.16 31.55
N THR A 228 -11.70 4.98 32.04
CA THR A 228 -11.86 6.45 32.05
C THR A 228 -11.91 7.07 30.64
N LYS A 229 -11.45 6.34 29.63
CA LYS A 229 -11.47 6.74 28.21
C LYS A 229 -12.66 6.15 27.43
N ALA A 230 -13.50 5.36 28.07
CA ALA A 230 -14.73 4.83 27.48
C ALA A 230 -15.86 5.87 27.57
N GLU A 231 -16.88 5.74 26.72
CA GLU A 231 -18.11 6.52 26.86
C GLU A 231 -18.74 6.28 28.22
N GLU A 232 -19.23 7.34 28.88
CA GLU A 232 -19.74 7.30 30.26
C GLU A 232 -20.82 6.22 30.45
N SER A 233 -21.67 6.03 29.45
CA SER A 233 -22.72 5.00 29.42
C SER A 233 -22.19 3.57 29.49
N LEU A 234 -20.96 3.32 29.05
CA LEU A 234 -20.35 1.99 28.99
C LEU A 234 -19.41 1.71 30.16
N GLN A 235 -19.07 2.70 30.98
CA GLN A 235 -18.01 2.56 32.00
C GLN A 235 -18.34 1.50 33.06
N MET A 236 -19.58 1.48 33.56
CA MET A 236 -20.02 0.52 34.56
C MET A 236 -20.06 -0.91 34.01
N GLU A 237 -20.67 -1.10 32.83
CA GLU A 237 -20.71 -2.41 32.15
C GLU A 237 -19.29 -2.92 31.84
N LEU A 238 -18.40 -2.02 31.43
CA LEU A 238 -17.00 -2.35 31.16
C LEU A 238 -16.27 -2.79 32.42
N LEU A 239 -16.49 -2.14 33.57
CA LEU A 239 -15.91 -2.54 34.86
C LEU A 239 -16.39 -3.94 35.30
N GLU A 240 -17.68 -4.20 35.17
CA GLU A 240 -18.26 -5.51 35.47
C GLU A 240 -17.66 -6.60 34.58
N MET A 241 -17.61 -6.36 33.26
CA MET A 241 -17.01 -7.29 32.30
C MET A 241 -15.50 -7.50 32.55
N GLN A 242 -14.74 -6.44 32.87
CA GLN A 242 -13.30 -6.54 33.18
C GLN A 242 -13.02 -7.34 34.46
N SER A 243 -13.96 -7.35 35.40
CA SER A 243 -13.86 -8.08 36.67
C SER A 243 -14.24 -9.55 36.56
N ASP A 244 -14.91 -9.96 35.48
CA ASP A 244 -15.29 -11.35 35.24
C ASP A 244 -14.09 -12.20 34.78
N SER A 245 -13.53 -12.95 35.73
CA SER A 245 -12.42 -13.87 35.49
C SER A 245 -12.74 -14.98 34.48
N THR A 246 -14.00 -15.42 34.37
CA THR A 246 -14.42 -16.49 33.47
C THR A 246 -14.50 -15.99 32.02
N LEU A 247 -15.07 -14.80 31.80
CA LEU A 247 -15.09 -14.15 30.49
C LEU A 247 -13.67 -13.81 30.03
N ARG A 248 -12.82 -13.35 30.94
CA ARG A 248 -11.42 -13.06 30.65
C ARG A 248 -10.66 -14.31 30.21
N ALA A 249 -10.79 -15.42 30.93
CA ALA A 249 -10.16 -16.70 30.58
C ALA A 249 -10.63 -17.20 29.21
N ARG A 250 -11.94 -17.19 28.95
CA ARG A 250 -12.51 -17.57 27.65
C ARG A 250 -11.99 -16.67 26.50
N SER A 251 -11.86 -15.37 26.73
CA SER A 251 -11.34 -14.45 25.70
C SER A 251 -9.90 -14.77 25.26
N LEU A 252 -9.11 -15.37 26.16
CA LEU A 252 -7.74 -15.79 25.89
C LEU A 252 -7.68 -17.14 25.15
N GLU A 253 -8.61 -18.05 25.45
CA GLU A 253 -8.69 -19.38 24.83
C GLU A 253 -9.17 -19.34 23.38
N VAL A 254 -10.17 -18.51 23.06
CA VAL A 254 -10.82 -18.53 21.73
C VAL A 254 -10.12 -17.60 20.71
N GLY A 255 -9.08 -16.85 21.14
CA GLY A 255 -8.54 -15.74 20.35
C GLY A 255 -9.57 -14.61 20.21
N LYS A 256 -9.22 -13.48 19.56
CA LYS A 256 -10.11 -12.31 19.39
C LYS A 256 -11.38 -12.65 18.60
N VAL A 257 -12.33 -13.30 19.25
CA VAL A 257 -13.67 -13.54 18.74
C VAL A 257 -14.44 -12.25 18.85
N CYS A 258 -15.10 -11.93 17.75
CA CYS A 258 -16.13 -10.92 17.64
C CYS A 258 -17.09 -11.09 18.84
N LEU A 259 -16.99 -10.19 19.83
CA LEU A 259 -17.99 -10.04 20.89
C LEU A 259 -19.29 -9.58 20.22
N LYS A 260 -20.04 -10.53 19.65
CA LYS A 260 -21.24 -10.23 18.87
C LYS A 260 -22.44 -9.90 19.76
N ASP A 261 -22.42 -10.27 21.04
CA ASP A 261 -23.63 -10.33 21.85
C ASP A 261 -23.48 -9.80 23.31
N TYR A 262 -22.54 -8.88 23.59
CA TYR A 262 -22.55 -8.12 24.85
C TYR A 262 -22.91 -6.66 24.57
N GLY A 263 -24.16 -6.28 24.91
CA GLY A 263 -24.68 -4.91 24.74
C GLY A 263 -25.27 -4.58 23.36
N ASN A 264 -25.77 -3.34 23.22
CA ASN A 264 -26.48 -2.83 22.02
C ASN A 264 -25.59 -2.54 20.80
N VAL A 265 -24.32 -2.96 20.78
CA VAL A 265 -23.36 -2.59 19.71
C VAL A 265 -23.10 -3.77 18.78
N ARG A 266 -23.81 -3.82 17.64
CA ARG A 266 -23.56 -4.79 16.56
C ARG A 266 -22.60 -4.23 15.51
N PHE A 267 -21.39 -4.79 15.43
CA PHE A 267 -20.46 -4.51 14.34
C PHE A 267 -20.75 -5.43 13.14
N TYR A 268 -21.39 -4.89 12.11
CA TYR A 268 -21.52 -5.57 10.81
C TYR A 268 -20.31 -5.24 9.93
N ILE A 269 -19.53 -6.26 9.56
CA ILE A 269 -18.52 -6.16 8.50
C ILE A 269 -19.21 -6.52 7.18
N CYS A 270 -19.31 -5.57 6.27
CA CYS A 270 -19.58 -5.86 4.86
C CYS A 270 -18.22 -5.97 4.16
N VAL A 271 -17.89 -7.16 3.66
CA VAL A 271 -16.76 -7.39 2.73
C VAL A 271 -17.25 -7.12 1.32
#